data_AF-A0A523D3U8-F1
#
_entry.id   AF-A0A523D3U8-F1
#
_cell.length_a   1.000
_cell.length_b   1.000
_cell.length_c   1.000
_cell.angle_alpha   90.00
_cell.angle_beta   90.00
_cell.angle_gamma   90.00
#
_symmetry.space_group_name_H-M   'P 1'
#
loop_
_entity.id
_entity.type
_entity.pdbx_description
1 polymer ?
#
loop_
_entity_poly.entity_id
_entity_poly.type
_entity_poly.pdbx_seq_one_letter_code
_entity_poly.pdbx_strand_id
1 'polypeptide(L)'
;MAPIKTMLDAGMNFSLEGEWAGVENLITRKDTQGRVWGPDQRVDRETALRIATQNGANYVLKGDRLGSIEPGKLADLVVLDRDYMTIPEEEISETRSLMTLLGGKPVFLHPDFSREYSLRPEGAIISTYEDLVARR
;
A
#
# COMPACT_ATOMS: atom_id res chain seq x y z
N MET A 1 2.15 -16.31 -12.72
CA MET A 1 2.41 -14.97 -12.14
C MET A 1 2.90 -14.07 -13.27
N ALA A 2 2.46 -12.81 -13.35
CA ALA A 2 2.74 -11.92 -14.50
C ALA A 2 4.25 -11.57 -14.64
N PRO A 3 4.74 -11.26 -15.87
CA PRO A 3 6.13 -10.85 -16.13
C PRO A 3 6.34 -9.35 -15.85
N ILE A 4 6.22 -8.97 -14.58
CA ILE A 4 6.10 -7.57 -14.14
C ILE A 4 7.33 -6.73 -14.50
N LYS A 5 8.54 -7.23 -14.22
CA LYS A 5 9.77 -6.50 -14.54
C LYS A 5 9.91 -6.27 -16.04
N THR A 6 9.69 -7.30 -16.85
CA THR A 6 9.72 -7.17 -18.31
C THR A 6 8.69 -6.17 -18.81
N MET A 7 7.49 -6.13 -18.20
CA MET A 7 6.46 -5.17 -18.57
C MET A 7 6.89 -3.72 -18.28
N LEU A 8 7.47 -3.49 -17.10
CA LEU A 8 8.00 -2.18 -16.71
C LEU A 8 9.18 -1.75 -17.60
N ASP A 9 10.11 -2.67 -17.89
CA ASP A 9 11.26 -2.42 -18.76
C ASP A 9 10.82 -2.06 -20.20
N ALA A 10 9.65 -2.56 -20.64
CA ALA A 10 9.02 -2.20 -21.91
C ALA A 10 8.24 -0.87 -21.87
N GLY A 11 8.26 -0.14 -20.76
CA GLY A 11 7.56 1.14 -20.58
C GLY A 11 6.06 1.01 -20.31
N MET A 12 5.56 -0.18 -19.98
CA MET A 12 4.15 -0.36 -19.62
C MET A 12 3.90 0.05 -18.17
N ASN A 13 2.78 0.73 -17.93
CA ASN A 13 2.31 1.01 -16.57
C ASN A 13 1.66 -0.24 -15.97
N PHE A 14 2.22 -0.76 -14.89
CA PHE A 14 1.65 -1.88 -14.14
C PHE A 14 1.16 -1.39 -12.78
N SER A 15 -0.13 -1.52 -12.48
CA SER A 15 -0.71 -1.20 -11.17
C SER A 15 -1.06 -2.48 -10.41
N LEU A 16 -0.88 -2.45 -9.08
CA LEU A 16 -1.37 -3.49 -8.21
C LEU A 16 -2.84 -3.23 -7.90
N GLU A 17 -3.71 -4.16 -8.28
CA GLU A 17 -5.09 -4.23 -7.81
C GLU A 17 -5.18 -5.39 -6.80
N GLY A 18 -5.22 -5.07 -5.51
CA GLY A 18 -5.24 -6.09 -4.47
C GLY A 18 -4.89 -5.56 -3.08
N GLU A 19 -4.69 -6.49 -2.15
CA GLU A 19 -4.32 -6.19 -0.77
C GLU A 19 -2.83 -5.89 -0.62
N TRP A 20 -2.46 -5.34 0.53
CA TRP A 20 -1.07 -4.99 0.87
C TRP A 20 -0.10 -6.18 0.75
N ALA A 21 -0.56 -7.41 1.02
CA ALA A 21 0.23 -8.63 0.79
C ALA A 21 0.68 -8.80 -0.67
N GLY A 22 -0.02 -8.18 -1.62
CA GLY A 22 0.41 -8.12 -3.02
C GLY A 22 1.74 -7.41 -3.20
N VAL A 23 2.04 -6.40 -2.38
CA VAL A 23 3.32 -5.66 -2.42
C VAL A 23 4.49 -6.56 -2.07
N GLU A 24 4.33 -7.42 -1.05
CA GLU A 24 5.33 -8.43 -0.71
C GLU A 24 5.56 -9.41 -1.86
N ASN A 25 4.49 -9.88 -2.50
CA ASN A 25 4.58 -10.82 -3.62
C ASN A 25 5.30 -10.23 -4.84
N LEU A 26 5.24 -8.91 -5.07
CA LEU A 26 6.00 -8.25 -6.14
C LEU A 26 7.51 -8.40 -5.94
N ILE A 27 7.96 -8.40 -4.68
CA ILE A 27 9.37 -8.44 -4.29
C ILE A 27 9.85 -9.89 -4.11
N THR A 28 9.12 -10.69 -3.34
CA THR A 28 9.55 -12.05 -2.99
C THR A 28 9.25 -13.05 -4.10
N ARG A 29 8.15 -12.81 -4.84
CA ARG A 29 7.55 -13.72 -5.83
C ARG A 29 7.15 -15.07 -5.24
N LYS A 30 6.93 -15.13 -3.92
CA LYS A 30 6.51 -16.34 -3.21
C LYS A 30 4.99 -16.48 -3.28
N ASP A 31 4.49 -17.71 -3.39
CA ASP A 31 3.07 -18.00 -3.14
C ASP A 31 2.84 -18.36 -1.66
N THR A 32 1.60 -18.64 -1.29
CA THR A 32 1.21 -19.02 0.09
C THR A 32 1.85 -20.32 0.58
N GLN A 33 2.44 -21.13 -0.31
CA GLN A 33 3.20 -22.33 0.02
C GLN A 33 4.72 -22.08 0.02
N GLY A 34 5.16 -20.83 -0.16
CA GLY A 34 6.56 -20.44 -0.21
C GLY A 34 7.26 -20.74 -1.54
N ARG A 35 6.54 -21.17 -2.58
CA ARG A 35 7.14 -21.45 -3.90
C ARG A 35 7.40 -20.15 -4.63
N VAL A 36 8.58 -20.02 -5.22
CA VAL A 36 9.01 -18.80 -5.93
C VAL A 36 8.67 -18.91 -7.43
N TRP A 37 7.95 -17.93 -7.96
CA TRP A 37 7.47 -17.90 -9.35
C TRP A 37 8.08 -16.75 -10.17
N GLY A 38 8.88 -17.09 -11.19
CA GLY A 38 9.54 -16.08 -12.03
C GLY A 38 10.46 -15.17 -11.20
N PRO A 39 11.52 -15.70 -10.59
CA PRO A 39 12.42 -14.95 -9.71
C PRO A 39 13.15 -13.80 -10.43
N ASP A 40 13.30 -13.88 -11.75
CA ASP A 40 13.81 -12.84 -12.63
C ASP A 40 12.85 -11.65 -12.78
N GLN A 41 11.58 -11.82 -12.40
CA GLN A 41 10.52 -10.81 -12.49
C GLN A 41 10.26 -10.09 -11.15
N ARG A 42 11.18 -10.24 -10.19
CA ARG A 42 11.19 -9.48 -8.93
C ARG A 42 11.41 -8.00 -9.21
N VAL A 43 10.80 -7.16 -8.38
CA VAL A 43 11.05 -5.71 -8.36
C VAL A 43 11.57 -5.30 -7.00
N ASP A 44 12.29 -4.19 -6.94
CA ASP A 44 12.70 -3.61 -5.66
C ASP A 44 11.52 -2.95 -4.91
N ARG A 45 11.76 -2.58 -3.65
CA ARG A 45 10.76 -1.96 -2.77
C ARG A 45 10.21 -0.66 -3.33
N GLU A 46 11.08 0.18 -3.90
CA GLU A 46 10.67 1.47 -4.42
C GLU A 46 9.72 1.30 -5.61
N THR A 47 10.05 0.36 -6.50
CA THR A 47 9.23 -0.02 -7.64
C THR A 47 7.90 -0.64 -7.19
N ALA A 48 7.92 -1.55 -6.22
CA ALA A 48 6.70 -2.15 -5.67
C ALA A 48 5.77 -1.09 -5.05
N LEU A 49 6.33 -0.11 -4.33
CA LEU A 49 5.57 0.99 -3.76
C LEU A 49 4.99 1.91 -4.85
N ARG A 50 5.74 2.19 -5.92
CA ARG A 50 5.24 2.95 -7.09
C ARG A 50 4.10 2.22 -7.80
N ILE A 51 4.22 0.90 -7.98
CA ILE A 51 3.15 0.04 -8.52
C ILE A 51 1.87 0.16 -7.69
N ALA A 52 2.00 0.21 -6.36
CA ALA A 52 0.87 0.31 -5.43
C ALA A 52 0.30 1.74 -5.28
N THR A 53 1.00 2.78 -5.76
CA THR A 53 0.62 4.18 -5.55
C THR A 53 0.52 4.96 -6.87
N GLN A 54 1.64 5.49 -7.37
CA GLN A 54 1.73 6.33 -8.56
C GLN A 54 1.15 5.64 -9.80
N ASN A 55 1.44 4.37 -10.01
CA ASN A 55 0.98 3.62 -11.18
C ASN A 55 -0.55 3.45 -11.17
N GLY A 56 -1.14 3.22 -9.99
CA GLY A 56 -2.59 3.19 -9.81
C GLY A 56 -3.24 4.55 -10.09
N ALA A 57 -2.64 5.64 -9.59
CA ALA A 57 -3.11 6.99 -9.88
C ALA A 57 -3.07 7.32 -11.38
N ASN A 58 -1.99 6.91 -12.07
CA ASN A 58 -1.86 7.08 -13.52
C ASN A 58 -2.87 6.22 -14.29
N TYR A 59 -3.11 4.98 -13.85
CA TYR A 59 -4.09 4.07 -14.45
C TYR A 59 -5.52 4.68 -14.45
N VAL A 60 -5.89 5.38 -13.38
CA VAL A 60 -7.18 6.08 -13.29
C VAL A 60 -7.16 7.52 -13.82
N LEU A 61 -6.10 7.91 -14.55
CA LEU A 61 -5.91 9.24 -15.15
C LEU A 61 -5.97 10.40 -14.12
N LYS A 62 -5.44 10.18 -12.91
CA LYS A 62 -5.37 11.17 -11.82
C LYS A 62 -3.96 11.33 -11.24
N GLY A 63 -2.92 11.05 -12.03
CA GLY A 63 -1.53 11.21 -11.59
C GLY A 63 -1.14 12.65 -11.20
N ASP A 64 -1.88 13.64 -11.68
CA ASP A 64 -1.78 15.05 -11.32
C ASP A 64 -2.39 15.38 -9.95
N ARG A 65 -3.23 14.49 -9.38
CA ARG A 65 -3.97 14.71 -8.13
C ARG A 65 -3.71 13.68 -7.04
N LEU A 66 -3.25 12.48 -7.39
CA LEU A 66 -3.12 11.32 -6.51
C LEU A 66 -1.76 10.63 -6.65
N GLY A 67 -1.46 9.71 -5.73
CA GLY A 67 -0.41 8.70 -5.87
C GLY A 67 1.00 9.14 -5.46
N SER A 68 1.24 10.42 -5.17
CA SER A 68 2.50 10.89 -4.59
C SER A 68 2.30 12.08 -3.66
N ILE A 69 3.33 12.34 -2.84
CA ILE A 69 3.36 13.45 -1.87
C ILE A 69 4.03 14.65 -2.53
N GLU A 70 3.24 15.50 -3.16
CA GLU A 70 3.69 16.70 -3.88
C GLU A 70 2.73 17.88 -3.62
N PRO A 71 3.21 19.13 -3.59
CA PRO A 71 2.35 20.29 -3.48
C PRO A 71 1.27 20.31 -4.56
N GLY A 72 0.02 20.56 -4.17
CA GLY A 72 -1.14 20.64 -5.07
C GLY A 72 -1.93 19.33 -5.23
N LYS A 73 -1.38 18.18 -4.80
CA LYS A 73 -2.10 16.89 -4.78
C LYS A 73 -2.99 16.74 -3.54
N LEU A 74 -3.92 15.79 -3.58
CA LEU A 74 -4.73 15.45 -2.40
C LEU A 74 -3.85 14.86 -1.30
N ALA A 75 -4.13 15.23 -0.05
CA ALA A 75 -3.50 14.65 1.12
C ALA A 75 -4.12 13.28 1.46
N ASP A 76 -3.96 12.34 0.53
CA ASP A 76 -4.35 10.94 0.65
C ASP A 76 -3.10 10.15 1.08
N LEU A 77 -3.01 9.86 2.39
CA LEU A 77 -1.79 9.33 3.01
C LEU A 77 -2.12 8.15 3.94
N VAL A 78 -1.16 7.26 4.09
CA VAL A 78 -1.18 6.22 5.13
C VAL A 78 0.06 6.36 5.99
N VAL A 79 -0.09 6.20 7.31
CA VAL A 79 1.01 6.07 8.25
C VAL A 79 1.08 4.60 8.66
N LEU A 80 2.26 4.01 8.53
CA LEU A 80 2.50 2.58 8.78
C LEU A 80 3.11 2.38 10.17
N ASP A 81 2.87 1.22 10.76
CA ASP A 81 3.40 0.84 12.08
C ASP A 81 4.89 0.47 12.08
N ARG A 82 5.48 0.33 10.89
CA ARG A 82 6.87 -0.06 10.67
C ARG A 82 7.41 0.55 9.38
N ASP A 83 8.73 0.61 9.28
CA ASP A 83 9.41 1.15 8.10
C ASP A 83 9.46 0.14 6.96
N TYR A 84 8.57 0.32 5.99
CA TYR A 84 8.51 -0.47 4.76
C TYR A 84 9.85 -0.57 4.02
N MET A 85 10.76 0.40 4.15
CA MET A 85 12.03 0.36 3.42
C MET A 85 13.05 -0.59 4.05
N THR A 86 12.90 -0.96 5.33
CA THR A 86 13.95 -1.65 6.10
C THR A 86 13.52 -2.96 6.75
N ILE A 87 12.22 -3.18 6.99
CA ILE A 87 11.71 -4.45 7.53
C ILE A 87 12.07 -5.66 6.65
N PRO A 88 12.17 -6.89 7.17
CA PRO A 88 12.28 -8.10 6.35
C PRO A 88 11.18 -8.19 5.29
N GLU A 89 11.49 -8.76 4.12
CA GLU A 89 10.53 -8.81 3.01
C GLU A 89 9.27 -9.61 3.38
N GLU A 90 9.44 -10.70 4.12
CA GLU A 90 8.38 -11.57 4.62
C GLU A 90 7.48 -10.92 5.68
N GLU A 91 7.87 -9.77 6.23
CA GLU A 91 7.09 -9.01 7.22
C GLU A 91 6.32 -7.84 6.59
N ILE A 92 6.46 -7.63 5.27
CA ILE A 92 5.77 -6.55 4.56
C ILE A 92 4.26 -6.73 4.71
N SER A 93 3.72 -7.90 4.42
CA SER A 93 2.28 -8.17 4.48
C SER A 93 1.66 -7.97 5.86
N GLU A 94 2.46 -8.05 6.93
CA GLU A 94 2.02 -7.87 8.31
C GLU A 94 1.95 -6.40 8.76
N THR A 95 2.39 -5.47 7.91
CA THR A 95 2.36 -4.03 8.17
C THR A 95 0.92 -3.55 8.40
N ARG A 96 0.75 -2.69 9.40
CA ARG A 96 -0.56 -2.13 9.77
C ARG A 96 -0.59 -0.63 9.53
N SER A 97 -1.76 -0.13 9.13
CA SER A 97 -2.02 1.31 9.14
C SER A 97 -2.20 1.77 10.60
N LEU A 98 -1.49 2.82 10.98
CA LEU A 98 -1.72 3.59 12.21
C LEU A 98 -2.72 4.72 11.97
N MET A 99 -2.72 5.28 10.75
CA MET A 99 -3.61 6.36 10.34
C MET A 99 -3.81 6.31 8.82
N THR A 100 -5.05 6.55 8.38
CA THR A 100 -5.34 6.82 6.98
C THR A 100 -5.97 8.21 6.86
N LEU A 101 -5.34 9.06 6.05
CA LEU A 101 -5.83 10.38 5.68
C LEU A 101 -6.44 10.30 4.29
N LEU A 102 -7.64 10.87 4.13
CA LEU A 102 -8.30 11.04 2.85
C LEU A 102 -8.67 12.51 2.68
N GLY A 103 -8.12 13.16 1.65
CA GLY A 103 -8.29 14.58 1.40
C GLY A 103 -7.85 15.46 2.58
N GLY A 104 -6.85 15.01 3.35
CA GLY A 104 -6.37 15.70 4.54
C GLY A 104 -7.17 15.44 5.82
N LYS A 105 -8.18 14.55 5.78
CA LYS A 105 -8.98 14.19 6.96
C LYS A 105 -8.62 12.80 7.46
N PRO A 106 -8.35 12.60 8.75
CA PRO A 106 -8.06 11.27 9.30
C PRO A 106 -9.35 10.43 9.32
N VAL A 107 -9.50 9.49 8.38
CA VAL A 107 -10.70 8.62 8.28
C VAL A 107 -10.54 7.30 9.02
N PHE A 108 -9.29 6.95 9.35
CA PHE A 108 -8.94 5.80 10.18
C PHE A 108 -7.79 6.19 11.12
N LEU A 109 -7.88 5.74 12.37
CA LEU A 109 -6.84 5.87 13.38
C LEU A 109 -6.79 4.59 14.21
N HIS A 110 -5.60 4.02 14.36
CA HIS A 110 -5.39 2.94 15.32
C HIS A 110 -5.64 3.45 16.74
N PRO A 111 -6.31 2.70 17.64
CA PRO A 111 -6.68 3.19 18.96
C PRO A 111 -5.51 3.70 19.80
N ASP A 112 -4.36 3.02 19.73
CA ASP A 112 -3.15 3.47 20.44
C ASP A 112 -2.61 4.79 19.89
N PHE A 113 -2.55 4.90 18.56
CA PHE A 113 -2.06 6.10 17.88
C PHE A 113 -2.98 7.31 18.13
N SER A 114 -4.30 7.08 18.13
CA SER A 114 -5.29 8.11 18.49
C SER A 114 -5.10 8.61 19.92
N ARG A 115 -4.85 7.73 20.88
CA ARG A 115 -4.63 8.10 22.29
C ARG A 115 -3.33 8.86 22.49
N GLU A 116 -2.23 8.36 21.92
CA GLU A 116 -0.90 8.95 22.07
C GLU A 116 -0.86 10.40 21.56
N TYR A 117 -1.43 10.64 20.38
CA TYR A 117 -1.40 11.95 19.72
C TYR A 117 -2.67 12.78 19.96
N SER A 118 -3.60 12.31 20.79
CA SER A 118 -4.90 12.96 21.05
C SER A 118 -5.68 13.30 19.76
N LEU A 119 -5.57 12.45 18.74
CA LEU A 119 -6.22 12.62 17.45
C LEU A 119 -7.62 11.99 17.46
N ARG A 120 -8.54 12.56 16.67
CA ARG A 120 -9.88 12.01 16.46
C ARG A 120 -10.12 11.82 14.96
N PRO A 121 -10.81 10.75 14.55
CA PRO A 121 -11.16 10.59 13.16
C PRO A 121 -12.21 11.64 12.76
N GLU A 122 -12.14 12.08 11.52
CA GLU A 122 -13.06 13.04 10.91
C GLU A 122 -13.76 12.42 9.71
N GLY A 123 -15.08 12.52 9.65
CA GLY A 123 -15.89 12.03 8.52
C GLY A 123 -16.33 10.57 8.66
N ALA A 124 -16.34 9.84 7.55
CA ALA A 124 -16.76 8.44 7.52
C ALA A 124 -15.67 7.55 8.14
N ILE A 125 -15.94 7.04 9.35
CA ILE A 125 -15.03 6.15 10.06
C ILE A 125 -15.04 4.79 9.36
N ILE A 126 -13.87 4.35 8.90
CA ILE A 126 -13.67 3.04 8.29
C ILE A 126 -13.11 2.10 9.37
N SER A 127 -13.58 0.84 9.41
CA SER A 127 -13.07 -0.20 10.32
C SER A 127 -12.13 -1.14 9.58
N THR A 128 -11.34 -1.93 10.30
CA THR A 128 -10.53 -2.99 9.66
C THR A 128 -11.42 -4.14 9.17
N TYR A 129 -10.85 -4.99 8.32
CA TYR A 129 -11.54 -6.21 7.91
C TYR A 129 -11.79 -7.15 9.09
N GLU A 130 -10.84 -7.29 10.03
CA GLU A 130 -11.04 -8.11 11.22
C GLU A 130 -12.20 -7.59 12.08
N ASP A 131 -12.31 -6.27 12.27
CA ASP A 131 -13.43 -5.66 13.00
C ASP A 131 -14.78 -5.96 12.33
N LEU A 132 -14.83 -5.91 10.99
CA LEU A 132 -16.05 -6.19 10.23
C LEU A 132 -16.48 -7.65 10.36
N VAL A 133 -15.51 -8.57 10.37
CA VAL A 133 -15.77 -10.00 10.56
C VAL A 133 -16.17 -10.30 12.00
N ALA A 134 -15.52 -9.71 13.00
CA ALA A 134 -15.82 -9.92 14.42
C ALA A 134 -17.21 -9.43 14.84
N ARG A 135 -17.83 -8.54 14.04
CA ARG A 135 -19.20 -8.03 14.26
C ARG A 135 -20.30 -8.89 13.64
N ARG A 136 -19.96 -9.95 12.91
CA ARG A 136 -20.91 -10.93 12.36
C ARG A 136 -21.20 -12.04 13.36
#